data_AF-A0A1E1WYR7-F1
#
_entry.id   AF-A0A1E1WYR7-F1
#
_cell.length_a   1.000
_cell.length_b   1.000
_cell.length_c   1.000
_cell.angle_alpha   90.00
_cell.angle_beta   90.00
_cell.angle_gamma   90.00
#
_symmetry.space_group_name_H-M   'P 1'
#
loop_
_entity.id
_entity.type
_entity.pdbx_description
1 polymer ?
#
loop_
_entity_poly.entity_id
_entity_poly.type
_entity_poly.pdbx_seq_one_letter_code
_entity_poly.pdbx_strand_id
1 'polypeptide(L)'
;MQSLRQVAGIVVRVARQQTTAAATSAASSAVKAAPATGRRMKYPYTLTAKIAQFPYKFHFKNFWFIRYYLCGGFVVYFFFMVVPIHRAVNSPAAVAAHRELMRKQAEEHQHRH
;
A
#
# COMPACT_ATOMS: atom_id res chain seq x y z
N MET A 1 -42.27 49.92 12.14
CA MET A 1 -42.48 48.93 11.06
C MET A 1 -41.21 48.16 10.66
N GLN A 2 -40.22 47.92 11.54
CA GLN A 2 -38.97 47.20 11.20
C GLN A 2 -38.90 45.75 11.72
N SER A 3 -39.80 45.34 12.62
CA SER A 3 -39.80 44.01 13.24
C SER A 3 -40.26 42.88 12.30
N LEU A 4 -41.19 43.16 11.38
CA LEU A 4 -41.75 42.17 10.46
C LEU A 4 -40.72 41.63 9.44
N ARG A 5 -39.77 42.47 9.00
CA ARG A 5 -38.72 42.04 8.05
C ARG A 5 -37.64 41.19 8.72
N GLN A 6 -37.39 41.42 10.01
CA GLN A 6 -36.44 40.60 10.78
C GLN A 6 -37.00 39.21 11.08
N VAL A 7 -38.28 39.10 11.41
CA VAL A 7 -38.94 37.82 11.66
C VAL A 7 -38.98 36.95 10.40
N ALA A 8 -39.29 37.53 9.23
CA ALA A 8 -39.28 36.80 7.95
C ALA A 8 -37.89 36.21 7.62
N GLY A 9 -36.81 36.95 7.93
CA GLY A 9 -35.44 36.49 7.70
C GLY A 9 -34.96 35.39 8.66
N ILE A 10 -35.61 35.23 9.82
CA ILE A 10 -35.35 34.15 10.78
C ILE A 10 -36.08 32.89 10.36
N VAL A 11 -37.35 32.99 9.96
CA VAL A 11 -38.15 31.83 9.51
C VAL A 11 -37.56 31.17 8.27
N VAL A 12 -37.09 31.95 7.29
CA VAL A 12 -36.44 31.41 6.08
C VAL A 12 -35.11 30.72 6.40
N ARG A 13 -34.37 31.19 7.41
CA ARG A 13 -33.11 30.55 7.84
C ARG A 13 -33.35 29.23 8.58
N VAL A 14 -34.41 29.16 9.39
CA VAL A 14 -34.81 27.92 10.09
C VAL A 14 -35.36 26.88 9.09
N ALA A 15 -36.14 27.29 8.10
CA ALA A 15 -36.64 26.40 7.06
C ALA A 15 -35.50 25.79 6.21
N ARG A 16 -34.45 26.56 5.90
CA ARG A 16 -33.26 26.04 5.20
C ARG A 16 -32.46 25.04 6.04
N GLN A 17 -32.36 25.26 7.36
CA GLN A 17 -31.67 24.32 8.26
C GLN A 17 -32.39 22.96 8.36
N GLN A 18 -33.71 22.93 8.28
CA GLN A 18 -34.49 21.69 8.31
C GLN A 18 -34.33 20.86 7.02
N THR A 19 -34.24 21.51 5.85
CA THR A 19 -34.03 20.79 4.58
C THR A 19 -32.62 20.22 4.43
N THR A 20 -31.60 20.84 5.04
CA THR A 20 -30.25 20.27 5.06
C THR A 20 -30.09 19.11 6.06
N ALA A 21 -30.91 19.06 7.12
CA ALA A 21 -30.89 17.96 8.08
C ALA A 21 -31.50 16.66 7.50
N ALA A 22 -32.50 16.76 6.63
CA ALA A 22 -33.09 15.62 5.93
C ALA A 22 -32.21 15.12 4.75
N ALA A 23 -31.42 15.99 4.13
CA ALA A 23 -30.46 15.57 3.10
C ALA A 23 -29.23 14.86 3.69
N THR A 24 -28.83 15.17 4.94
CA THR A 24 -27.78 14.43 5.64
C THR A 24 -28.24 13.08 6.21
N SER A 25 -29.54 12.86 6.39
CA SER A 25 -30.06 11.53 6.80
C SER A 25 -30.24 10.56 5.62
N ALA A 26 -30.44 11.07 4.39
CA ALA A 26 -30.48 10.24 3.18
C ALA A 26 -29.09 9.82 2.67
N ALA A 27 -28.04 10.58 3.00
CA ALA A 27 -26.65 10.23 2.66
C ALA A 27 -26.00 9.24 3.64
N SER A 28 -26.68 8.88 4.73
CA SER A 28 -26.17 7.93 5.74
C SER A 28 -26.43 6.45 5.40
N SER A 29 -27.06 6.15 4.26
CA SER A 29 -27.30 4.77 3.79
C SER A 29 -26.23 4.23 2.85
N ALA A 30 -25.31 5.08 2.37
CA ALA A 30 -24.09 4.63 1.70
C ALA A 30 -22.96 4.50 2.72
N VAL A 31 -23.08 3.50 3.60
CA VAL A 31 -21.93 2.99 4.36
C VAL A 31 -20.96 2.40 3.35
N LYS A 32 -20.07 3.24 2.82
CA LYS A 32 -18.81 2.76 2.26
C LYS A 32 -18.16 2.00 3.41
N ALA A 33 -18.15 0.67 3.31
CA ALA A 33 -17.54 -0.22 4.27
C ALA A 33 -16.12 0.27 4.56
N ALA A 34 -15.96 1.04 5.64
CA ALA A 34 -14.68 1.27 6.23
C ALA A 34 -14.19 -0.12 6.64
N PRO A 35 -12.98 -0.54 6.25
CA PRO A 35 -12.45 -1.81 6.74
C PRO A 35 -12.52 -1.72 8.26
N ALA A 36 -13.16 -2.69 8.90
CA ALA A 36 -13.31 -2.72 10.35
C ALA A 36 -11.95 -2.45 10.97
N THR A 37 -11.71 -1.22 11.44
CA THR A 37 -10.46 -0.85 12.08
C THR A 37 -10.54 -1.40 13.49
N GLY A 38 -10.43 -2.72 13.60
CA GLY A 38 -10.22 -3.39 14.86
C GLY A 38 -9.03 -2.74 15.53
N ARG A 39 -9.23 -2.29 16.77
CA ARG A 39 -8.18 -1.78 17.64
C ARG A 39 -6.95 -2.69 17.49
N ARG A 40 -5.83 -2.14 17.04
CA ARG A 40 -4.57 -2.91 16.94
C ARG A 40 -4.30 -3.60 18.28
N MET A 41 -4.03 -4.90 18.21
CA MET A 41 -3.75 -5.71 19.39
C MET A 41 -2.50 -5.17 20.11
N LYS A 42 -2.56 -4.94 21.43
CA LYS A 42 -1.46 -4.31 22.19
C LYS A 42 -0.15 -5.11 22.12
N TYR A 43 -0.25 -6.44 22.15
CA TYR A 43 0.87 -7.36 22.06
C TYR A 43 0.63 -8.39 20.96
N PRO A 44 1.03 -8.12 19.71
CA PRO A 44 0.92 -9.10 18.64
C PRO A 44 1.80 -10.33 18.89
N TYR A 45 1.18 -11.51 18.95
CA TYR A 45 1.89 -12.78 19.15
C TYR A 45 2.45 -13.36 17.85
N THR A 46 1.88 -12.99 16.70
CA THR A 46 2.40 -13.42 15.39
C THR A 46 3.43 -12.43 14.86
N LEU A 47 4.44 -12.95 14.16
CA LEU A 47 5.49 -12.14 13.55
C LEU A 47 4.92 -11.15 12.53
N THR A 48 3.93 -11.58 11.74
CA THR A 48 3.24 -10.72 10.77
C THR A 48 2.56 -9.54 11.45
N ALA A 49 1.88 -9.78 12.58
CA ALA A 49 1.23 -8.71 13.32
C ALA A 49 2.26 -7.79 14.02
N LYS A 50 3.42 -8.28 14.44
CA LYS A 50 4.52 -7.44 14.97
C LYS A 50 5.05 -6.48 13.91
N ILE A 51 5.29 -6.99 12.70
CA ILE A 51 5.74 -6.21 11.55
C ILE A 51 4.70 -5.14 11.19
N ALA A 52 3.44 -5.52 10.97
CA ALA A 52 2.37 -4.57 10.62
C ALA A 52 2.20 -3.43 11.64
N GLN A 53 2.50 -3.70 12.92
CA GLN A 53 2.37 -2.75 14.01
C GLN A 53 3.61 -1.89 14.26
N PHE A 54 4.73 -2.20 13.63
CA PHE A 54 5.99 -1.49 13.82
C PHE A 54 5.89 -0.05 13.28
N PRO A 55 6.30 0.99 14.04
CA PRO A 55 6.19 2.37 13.60
C PRO A 55 7.32 2.72 12.62
N TYR A 56 7.21 2.24 11.38
CA TYR A 56 8.22 2.42 10.32
C TYR A 56 8.57 3.89 10.08
N LYS A 57 7.56 4.76 9.99
CA LYS A 57 7.75 6.20 9.73
C LYS A 57 8.56 6.89 10.82
N PHE A 58 8.38 6.50 12.09
CA PHE A 58 9.13 7.05 13.21
C PHE A 58 10.61 6.68 13.11
N HIS A 59 10.90 5.40 12.87
CA HIS A 59 12.27 4.92 12.76
C HIS A 59 13.00 5.51 11.56
N PHE A 60 12.33 5.61 10.41
CA PHE A 60 12.93 6.22 9.20
C PHE A 60 13.27 7.71 9.35
N LYS A 61 12.50 8.45 10.15
CA LYS A 61 12.74 9.89 10.36
C LYS A 61 13.80 10.16 11.41
N ASN A 62 13.81 9.38 12.50
CA ASN A 62 14.67 9.65 13.65
C ASN A 62 16.00 8.92 13.61
N PHE A 63 16.08 7.75 12.96
CA PHE A 63 17.34 7.01 12.84
C PHE A 63 18.02 7.29 11.51
N TRP A 64 19.10 8.07 11.58
CA TRP A 64 19.96 8.33 10.42
C TRP A 64 20.49 7.03 9.80
N PHE A 65 20.91 6.07 10.63
CA PHE A 65 21.46 4.79 10.18
C PHE A 65 20.48 4.04 9.28
N ILE A 66 19.21 3.90 9.68
CA ILE A 66 18.21 3.17 8.90
C ILE A 66 18.03 3.81 7.52
N ARG A 67 18.00 5.15 7.46
CA ARG A 67 17.86 5.88 6.20
C ARG A 67 19.05 5.65 5.26
N TYR A 68 20.27 5.81 5.74
CA TYR A 68 21.46 5.70 4.89
C TYR A 68 21.86 4.26 4.61
N TYR A 69 21.68 3.35 5.58
CA TYR A 69 21.99 1.94 5.40
C TYR A 69 21.02 1.28 4.42
N LEU A 70 19.70 1.55 4.53
CA LEU A 70 18.74 0.99 3.57
C LEU A 70 18.85 1.67 2.21
N CYS A 71 18.86 3.00 2.13
CA CYS A 71 18.93 3.67 0.82
C CYS A 71 20.29 3.48 0.16
N GLY A 72 21.39 3.72 0.89
CA GLY A 72 22.75 3.57 0.37
C GLY A 72 23.11 2.11 0.11
N GLY A 73 22.77 1.21 1.05
CA GLY A 73 22.97 -0.22 0.88
C GLY A 73 22.17 -0.78 -0.30
N PHE A 74 20.95 -0.31 -0.54
CA PHE A 74 20.16 -0.72 -1.70
C PHE A 74 20.80 -0.27 -3.01
N VAL A 75 21.31 0.96 -3.08
CA VAL A 75 22.03 1.46 -4.26
C VAL A 75 23.28 0.61 -4.53
N VAL A 76 24.13 0.41 -3.51
CA VAL A 76 25.34 -0.40 -3.64
C VAL A 76 25.00 -1.83 -4.06
N TYR A 77 24.03 -2.47 -3.41
CA TYR A 77 23.58 -3.82 -3.75
C TYR A 77 23.09 -3.91 -5.20
N PHE A 78 22.28 -2.96 -5.66
CA PHE A 78 21.75 -2.98 -7.01
C PHE A 78 22.85 -2.84 -8.06
N PHE A 79 23.73 -1.86 -7.91
CA PHE A 79 24.78 -1.59 -8.89
C PHE A 79 25.92 -2.63 -8.87
N PHE A 80 26.34 -3.10 -7.70
CA PHE A 80 27.50 -3.99 -7.57
C PHE A 80 27.17 -5.48 -7.56
N MET A 81 25.94 -5.87 -7.20
CA MET A 81 25.54 -7.28 -7.21
C MET A 81 24.53 -7.55 -8.31
N VAL A 82 23.39 -6.85 -8.31
CA VAL A 82 22.27 -7.19 -9.20
C VAL A 82 22.64 -6.99 -10.67
N VAL A 83 23.16 -5.82 -11.05
CA VAL A 83 23.54 -5.52 -12.45
C VAL A 83 24.58 -6.49 -13.02
N PRO A 84 25.74 -6.75 -12.37
CA PRO A 84 26.72 -7.66 -12.93
C PRO A 84 26.23 -9.11 -12.98
N ILE A 85 25.50 -9.58 -11.96
CA ILE A 85 24.91 -10.93 -11.98
C ILE A 85 23.91 -11.05 -13.13
N HIS A 86 23.04 -10.05 -13.30
CA HIS A 86 22.08 -10.04 -14.40
C HIS A 86 22.77 -10.08 -15.77
N ARG A 87 23.89 -9.36 -15.94
CA ARG A 87 24.69 -9.39 -17.18
C ARG A 87 25.40 -10.72 -17.38
N ALA A 88 25.92 -11.34 -16.33
CA ALA A 88 26.59 -12.63 -16.40
C ALA A 88 25.61 -13.76 -16.76
N VAL A 89 24.45 -13.79 -16.11
CA VAL A 89 23.39 -14.79 -16.35
C VAL A 89 22.81 -14.67 -17.75
N ASN A 90 22.64 -13.44 -18.26
CA ASN A 90 22.13 -13.20 -19.61
C ASN A 90 23.22 -13.13 -20.69
N SER A 91 24.43 -13.61 -20.40
CA SER A 91 25.47 -13.72 -21.42
C SER A 91 25.03 -14.72 -22.50
N PRO A 92 25.39 -14.49 -23.79
CA PRO A 92 24.92 -15.35 -24.89
C PRO A 92 25.36 -16.81 -24.72
N ALA A 93 26.52 -17.06 -24.09
CA ALA A 93 27.01 -18.39 -23.76
C ALA A 93 26.14 -19.10 -22.71
N ALA A 94 25.76 -18.39 -21.63
CA ALA A 94 24.89 -18.95 -20.58
C ALA A 94 23.48 -19.25 -21.12
N VAL A 95 22.94 -18.36 -21.97
CA VAL A 95 21.65 -18.57 -22.62
C VAL A 95 21.69 -19.76 -23.58
N ALA A 96 22.76 -19.92 -24.35
CA ALA A 96 22.94 -21.08 -25.23
C ALA A 96 23.01 -22.40 -24.43
N ALA A 97 23.83 -22.44 -23.38
CA ALA A 97 23.92 -23.61 -22.50
C ALA A 97 22.58 -23.96 -21.84
N HIS A 98 21.81 -22.95 -21.44
CA HIS A 98 20.47 -23.17 -20.89
C HIS A 98 19.51 -23.77 -21.93
N ARG A 99 19.54 -23.27 -23.17
CA ARG A 99 18.72 -23.84 -24.28
C ARG A 99 19.07 -25.29 -24.55
N GLU A 100 20.35 -25.65 -24.51
CA GLU A 100 20.80 -27.03 -24.68
C GLU A 100 20.34 -27.93 -23.53
N LEU A 101 20.42 -27.46 -22.29
CA LEU A 101 19.89 -28.17 -21.12
C LEU A 101 18.38 -28.38 -21.23
N MET A 102 17.63 -27.36 -21.63
CA MET A 102 16.17 -27.47 -21.81
C MET A 102 15.81 -28.45 -22.92
N ARG A 103 16.59 -28.52 -24.01
CA ARG A 103 16.39 -29.50 -25.08
C ARG A 103 16.60 -30.93 -24.56
N LYS A 104 17.67 -31.17 -23.81
CA LYS A 104 17.94 -32.47 -23.18
C LYS A 104 16.85 -32.87 -22.19
N GLN A 105 16.40 -31.94 -21.36
CA GLN A 105 15.30 -32.19 -20.42
C GLN A 105 13.99 -32.51 -21.17
N ALA A 106 13.68 -31.82 -22.26
CA ALA A 106 12.51 -32.13 -23.08
C ALA A 106 12.59 -33.52 -23.72
N GLU A 107 13.76 -33.91 -24.23
CA GLU A 107 14.03 -35.27 -24.74
C GLU A 107 13.86 -36.32 -23.63
N GLU A 108 14.44 -36.13 -22.45
CA GLU A 108 14.29 -37.02 -21.30
C GLU A 108 12.83 -37.14 -20.82
N HIS A 109 12.08 -36.04 -20.81
CA HIS A 109 10.66 -36.05 -20.48
C HIS A 109 9.84 -36.79 -21.53
N GLN A 110 10.15 -36.66 -22.82
CA GLN A 110 9.49 -37.43 -23.88
C GLN A 110 9.80 -38.93 -23.79
N HIS A 111 10.98 -39.32 -23.33
CA HIS A 111 11.35 -40.72 -23.12
C HIS A 111 10.80 -41.33 -21.82
N ARG A 112 10.31 -40.51 -20.87
CA ARG A 112 9.79 -40.95 -19.57
C ARG A 112 8.25 -41.00 -19.51
N HIS A 113 7.57 -40.62 -20.59
CA HIS A 113 6.13 -40.80 -20.79
C HIS A 113 5.86 -42.06 -21.61
#